data_AF-A0A7C3SGW3-F1
#
_entry.id   AF-A0A7C3SGW3-F1
#
_cell.length_a   1.000
_cell.length_b   1.000
_cell.length_c   1.000
_cell.angle_alpha   90.00
_cell.angle_beta   90.00
_cell.angle_gamma   90.00
#
_symmetry.space_group_name_H-M   'P 1'
#
loop_
_entity.id
_entity.type
_entity.pdbx_description
1 polymer ?
#
loop_
_entity_poly.entity_id
_entity_poly.type
_entity_poly.pdbx_seq_one_letter_code
_entity_poly.pdbx_strand_id
1 'polypeptide(L)'
;MWLGEPERTQADLFFRLFGIPVRVHPFFWLVAVILGANLIHSPVDLLLWVLAVFVAILVHELGHALVMRGFGFRPAITLYGLGGYASYDRFWDGSRLPHHPLSQILIHAAGPGASLALAAG
;
A
#
# COMPACT_ATOMS: atom_id res chain seq x y z
N MET A 1 14.92 -12.33 0.52
CA MET A 1 15.36 -11.55 1.69
C MET A 1 14.12 -11.29 2.53
N TRP A 2 14.01 -11.97 3.67
CA TRP A 2 12.92 -11.84 4.65
C TRP A 2 13.02 -10.47 5.33
N LEU A 3 12.12 -9.53 4.98
CA LEU A 3 11.75 -8.43 5.87
C LEU A 3 10.35 -8.78 6.37
N GLY A 4 10.24 -9.01 7.67
CA GLY A 4 9.08 -9.63 8.32
C GLY A 4 7.78 -8.92 7.98
N GLU A 5 6.83 -9.67 7.42
CA GLU A 5 5.45 -9.24 7.47
C GLU A 5 5.09 -9.08 8.96
N PRO A 6 4.55 -7.92 9.38
CA PRO A 6 4.12 -7.76 10.76
C PRO A 6 3.12 -8.87 11.08
N GLU A 7 3.28 -9.51 12.24
CA GLU A 7 2.40 -10.59 12.67
C GLU A 7 0.94 -10.16 12.53
N ARG A 8 0.09 -11.08 12.08
CA ARG A 8 -1.34 -10.80 11.92
C ARG A 8 -1.94 -10.54 13.29
N THR A 9 -2.50 -9.36 13.47
CA THR A 9 -3.18 -9.01 14.72
C THR A 9 -4.68 -9.10 14.53
N GLN A 10 -5.41 -9.37 15.62
CA GLN A 10 -6.89 -9.38 15.58
C GLN A 10 -7.48 -7.99 15.30
N ALA A 11 -6.68 -6.93 15.48
CA ALA A 11 -7.07 -5.56 15.23
C ALA A 11 -6.76 -5.10 13.79
N ASP A 12 -6.21 -5.98 12.95
CA ASP A 12 -5.98 -5.68 11.54
C ASP A 12 -7.33 -5.48 10.82
N LEU A 13 -7.41 -4.40 10.05
CA LEU A 13 -8.56 -4.12 9.21
C LEU A 13 -8.36 -4.76 7.83
N PHE A 14 -9.30 -5.60 7.42
CA PHE A 14 -9.25 -6.32 6.14
C PHE A 14 -10.41 -5.91 5.24
N PHE A 15 -10.09 -5.56 4.00
CA PHE A 15 -11.09 -5.34 2.96
C PHE A 15 -10.53 -5.75 1.59
N ARG A 16 -11.35 -5.64 0.54
CA ARG A 16 -10.94 -5.92 -0.84
C ARG A 16 -11.23 -4.70 -1.70
N LEU A 17 -10.26 -4.31 -2.51
CA LEU A 17 -10.40 -3.19 -3.45
C LEU A 17 -10.03 -3.69 -4.85
N PHE A 18 -10.95 -3.54 -5.81
CA PHE A 18 -10.82 -4.13 -7.16
C PHE A 18 -10.52 -5.64 -7.15
N GLY A 19 -10.89 -6.38 -6.11
CA GLY A 19 -10.55 -7.81 -5.95
C GLY A 19 -9.16 -8.09 -5.37
N ILE A 20 -8.37 -7.05 -5.07
CA ILE A 20 -7.08 -7.12 -4.39
C ILE A 20 -7.34 -7.06 -2.87
N PRO A 21 -6.88 -8.05 -2.07
CA PRO A 21 -6.99 -7.99 -0.62
C PRO A 21 -6.10 -6.88 -0.06
N VAL A 22 -6.67 -6.06 0.81
CA VAL A 22 -6.00 -4.96 1.53
C VAL A 22 -6.08 -5.23 3.03
N ARG A 23 -4.94 -5.18 3.69
CA ARG A 23 -4.75 -5.29 5.13
C ARG A 23 -4.21 -3.97 5.65
N VAL A 24 -4.79 -3.44 6.72
CA VAL A 24 -4.30 -2.23 7.40
C VAL A 24 -3.99 -2.60 8.84
N HIS A 25 -2.72 -2.50 9.22
CA HIS A 25 -2.28 -2.80 10.57
C HIS A 25 -2.57 -1.62 11.50
N PRO A 26 -3.01 -1.82 12.77
CA PRO A 26 -3.32 -0.73 13.71
C PRO A 26 -2.20 0.31 13.87
N PHE A 27 -0.95 -0.17 13.82
CA PHE A 27 0.24 0.68 13.93
C PHE A 27 0.32 1.76 12.83
N PHE A 28 -0.28 1.52 11.66
CA PHE A 28 -0.42 2.53 10.62
C PHE A 28 -1.14 3.77 11.16
N TRP A 29 -2.32 3.58 11.76
CA TRP A 29 -3.14 4.67 12.30
C TRP A 29 -2.42 5.41 13.43
N LEU A 30 -1.73 4.68 14.31
CA LEU A 30 -1.00 5.27 15.42
C LEU A 30 0.14 6.18 14.92
N VAL A 31 0.96 5.68 14.00
CA VAL A 31 2.05 6.46 13.40
C VAL A 31 1.50 7.69 12.69
N ALA A 32 0.40 7.51 11.95
CA ALA A 32 -0.23 8.58 11.23
C ALA A 32 -0.67 9.71 12.20
N VAL A 33 -1.41 9.36 13.26
CA VAL A 33 -1.83 10.32 14.29
C VAL A 33 -0.63 11.03 14.94
N ILE A 34 0.45 10.31 15.30
CA ILE A 34 1.63 10.90 15.95
C ILE A 34 2.29 11.96 15.06
N LEU A 35 2.36 11.73 13.75
CA LEU A 35 2.92 12.70 12.80
C LEU A 35 2.05 13.96 12.66
N GLY A 36 0.73 13.81 12.69
CA GLY A 36 -0.20 14.95 12.61
C GLY A 36 -0.37 15.70 13.92
N ALA A 37 -0.27 15.02 15.07
CA ALA A 37 -0.71 15.54 16.38
C ALA A 37 0.07 16.77 16.87
N ASN A 38 1.34 16.94 16.46
CA ASN A 38 2.14 18.12 16.85
C ASN A 38 1.91 19.34 15.95
N LEU A 39 1.34 19.13 14.76
CA LEU A 39 1.16 20.18 13.75
C LEU A 39 -0.29 20.64 13.67
N ILE A 40 -1.23 19.76 14.01
CA ILE A 40 -2.66 19.96 13.82
C ILE A 40 -3.38 19.93 15.16
N HIS A 41 -3.96 21.06 15.53
CA HIS A 41 -4.61 21.26 16.83
C HIS A 41 -6.13 21.00 16.79
N SER A 42 -6.74 21.09 15.61
CA SER A 42 -8.17 20.79 15.41
C SER A 42 -8.36 19.27 15.25
N PRO A 43 -9.24 18.63 16.04
CA PRO A 43 -9.52 17.20 15.91
C PRO A 43 -10.06 16.82 14.52
N VAL A 44 -10.82 17.73 13.89
CA VAL A 44 -11.38 17.53 12.55
C VAL A 44 -10.26 17.54 11.51
N ASP A 45 -9.34 18.50 11.59
CA ASP A 45 -8.23 18.60 10.65
C ASP A 45 -7.25 17.44 10.82
N LEU A 46 -7.07 16.93 12.05
CA LEU A 46 -6.26 15.75 12.32
C LEU A 46 -6.87 14.51 11.67
N LEU A 47 -8.19 14.36 11.77
CA LEU A 47 -8.90 13.27 11.10
C LEU A 47 -8.75 13.35 9.57
N LEU A 48 -8.88 14.56 8.99
CA LEU A 48 -8.67 14.79 7.56
C LEU A 48 -7.25 14.47 7.14
N TRP A 49 -6.25 14.85 7.95
CA TRP A 49 -4.85 14.48 7.74
C TRP A 49 -4.67 12.97 7.73
N VAL A 50 -5.27 12.24 8.69
CA VAL A 50 -5.11 10.77 8.78
C VAL A 50 -5.72 10.11 7.55
N LEU A 51 -6.90 10.58 7.16
CA LEU A 51 -7.59 10.09 5.96
C LEU A 51 -6.80 10.40 4.69
N ALA A 52 -6.22 11.59 4.58
CA ALA A 52 -5.40 11.98 3.44
C ALA A 52 -4.15 11.10 3.31
N VAL A 53 -3.43 10.85 4.40
CA VAL A 53 -2.27 9.94 4.42
C VAL A 53 -2.67 8.52 4.07
N PHE A 54 -3.77 8.02 4.63
CA PHE A 54 -4.31 6.71 4.30
C PHE A 54 -4.62 6.57 2.80
N VAL A 55 -5.37 7.52 2.22
CA VAL A 55 -5.75 7.48 0.81
C VAL A 55 -4.52 7.61 -0.09
N ALA A 56 -3.58 8.50 0.23
CA ALA A 56 -2.36 8.68 -0.56
C ALA A 56 -1.53 7.40 -0.64
N ILE A 57 -1.31 6.72 0.49
CA ILE A 57 -0.54 5.47 0.56
C ILE A 57 -1.34 4.33 -0.08
N LEU A 58 -2.65 4.24 0.14
CA LEU A 58 -3.49 3.21 -0.47
C LEU A 58 -3.48 3.32 -2.01
N VAL A 59 -3.58 4.53 -2.56
CA VAL A 59 -3.54 4.76 -4.02
C VAL A 59 -2.15 4.43 -4.58
N HIS A 60 -1.08 4.76 -3.85
CA HIS A 60 0.28 4.37 -4.21
C HIS A 60 0.42 2.85 -4.35
N GLU A 61 0.06 2.10 -3.30
CA GLU A 61 0.17 0.64 -3.29
C GLU A 61 -0.80 -0.03 -4.27
N LEU A 62 -1.96 0.59 -4.50
CA LEU A 62 -2.90 0.11 -5.50
C LEU A 62 -2.33 0.23 -6.92
N GLY A 63 -1.59 1.30 -7.22
CA GLY A 63 -0.87 1.45 -8.49
C GLY A 63 0.06 0.27 -8.75
N HIS A 64 0.88 -0.09 -7.75
CA HIS A 64 1.75 -1.28 -7.80
C HIS A 64 0.95 -2.56 -8.03
N ALA A 65 -0.11 -2.77 -7.23
CA ALA A 65 -0.90 -3.98 -7.28
C ALA A 65 -1.64 -4.16 -8.63
N LEU A 66 -2.18 -3.08 -9.21
CA LEU A 66 -2.86 -3.14 -10.51
C LEU A 66 -1.90 -3.51 -11.63
N VAL A 67 -0.68 -2.97 -11.63
CA VAL A 67 0.36 -3.34 -12.60
C VAL A 67 0.77 -4.80 -12.42
N MET A 68 1.01 -5.25 -11.18
CA MET A 68 1.31 -6.67 -10.89
C MET A 68 0.20 -7.60 -11.41
N ARG A 69 -1.07 -7.23 -11.21
CA ARG A 69 -2.20 -8.00 -11.70
C ARG A 69 -2.27 -8.04 -13.23
N GLY A 70 -1.93 -6.95 -13.91
CA GLY A 70 -1.80 -6.90 -15.36
C GLY A 70 -0.75 -7.87 -15.92
N PHE A 71 0.30 -8.14 -15.15
CA PHE A 71 1.32 -9.14 -15.46
C PHE A 71 0.96 -10.58 -15.01
N GLY A 72 -0.25 -10.80 -14.49
CA GLY A 72 -0.74 -12.13 -14.08
C GLY A 72 -0.40 -12.54 -12.64
N PHE A 73 0.18 -11.64 -11.84
CA PHE A 73 0.42 -11.91 -10.41
C PHE A 73 -0.86 -11.76 -9.57
N ARG A 74 -0.85 -12.36 -8.37
CA ARG A 74 -1.90 -12.19 -7.35
C ARG A 74 -1.39 -11.28 -6.23
N PRO A 75 -1.58 -9.95 -6.34
CA PRO A 75 -1.09 -9.01 -5.35
C PRO A 75 -1.99 -9.01 -4.10
N ALA A 76 -1.40 -8.60 -2.98
CA ALA A 76 -2.04 -8.29 -1.71
C ALA A 76 -1.37 -7.05 -1.12
N ILE A 77 -2.15 -6.10 -0.60
CA ILE A 77 -1.64 -4.84 -0.05
C ILE A 77 -1.64 -4.94 1.47
N THR A 78 -0.52 -4.60 2.11
CA THR A 78 -0.46 -4.42 3.57
C THR A 78 0.04 -3.01 3.89
N LEU A 79 -0.74 -2.25 4.65
CA LEU A 79 -0.35 -0.94 5.18
C LEU A 79 0.16 -1.09 6.61
N TYR A 80 1.37 -0.58 6.88
CA TYR A 80 2.03 -0.69 8.19
C TYR A 80 2.98 0.49 8.43
N GLY A 81 2.90 1.09 9.62
CA GLY A 81 3.79 2.17 10.04
C GLY A 81 3.67 3.40 9.15
N LEU A 82 4.76 3.76 8.46
CA LEU A 82 4.87 4.94 7.58
C LEU A 82 4.52 4.67 6.10
N GLY A 83 4.08 3.46 5.74
CA GLY A 83 3.87 3.12 4.34
C GLY A 83 2.97 1.92 4.13
N GLY A 84 3.13 1.30 2.97
CA GLY A 84 2.56 0.01 2.64
C GLY A 84 3.53 -0.79 1.79
N TYR A 85 3.20 -2.05 1.59
CA TYR A 85 3.83 -2.84 0.55
C TYR A 85 2.79 -3.75 -0.10
N ALA A 86 2.81 -3.77 -1.43
CA ALA A 86 2.15 -4.79 -2.22
C ALA A 86 3.02 -6.06 -2.24
N SER A 87 2.63 -7.09 -1.48
CA SER A 87 3.17 -8.43 -1.63
C SER A 87 2.44 -9.17 -2.76
N TYR A 88 3.06 -10.20 -3.31
CA TYR A 88 2.40 -11.11 -4.25
C TYR A 88 2.69 -12.54 -3.84
N ASP A 89 1.67 -13.38 -3.89
CA ASP A 89 1.82 -14.77 -3.54
C ASP A 89 2.62 -15.49 -4.63
N ARG A 90 3.71 -16.14 -4.24
CA ARG A 90 4.61 -16.86 -5.18
C ARG A 90 4.08 -18.26 -5.53
N PHE A 91 2.85 -18.59 -5.15
CA PHE A 91 2.21 -19.89 -5.41
C PHE A 91 1.68 -20.04 -6.85
N TRP A 92 2.46 -19.60 -7.84
CA TRP A 92 2.26 -19.93 -9.24
C TRP A 92 3.63 -20.12 -9.89
N ASP A 93 3.98 -21.40 -10.07
CA ASP A 93 5.02 -21.94 -10.96
C ASP A 93 6.30 -21.08 -11.15
N GLY A 94 7.41 -21.54 -10.56
CA GLY A 94 8.75 -20.93 -10.69
C GLY A 94 9.34 -20.89 -12.11
N SER A 95 8.52 -21.07 -13.15
CA SER A 95 8.91 -21.08 -14.57
C SER A 95 8.83 -19.71 -15.27
N ARG A 96 8.30 -18.66 -14.63
CA ARG A 96 8.20 -17.32 -15.23
C ARG A 96 8.54 -16.20 -14.26
N LEU A 97 9.82 -16.08 -13.92
CA LEU A 97 10.38 -14.77 -13.58
C LEU A 97 10.54 -14.01 -14.89
N PRO A 98 9.76 -12.97 -15.22
CA PRO A 98 10.21 -12.02 -16.22
C PRO A 98 11.34 -11.26 -15.54
N HIS A 99 12.57 -11.69 -15.76
CA HIS A 99 13.80 -10.94 -15.47
C HIS A 99 13.91 -9.69 -16.36
N HIS A 100 12.79 -9.07 -16.74
CA HIS A 100 12.78 -7.94 -17.65
C HIS A 100 12.90 -6.65 -16.83
N PRO A 101 13.98 -5.86 -16.99
CA PRO A 101 14.21 -4.65 -16.19
C PRO A 101 13.03 -3.67 -16.25
N LEU A 102 12.30 -3.64 -17.38
CA LEU A 102 11.14 -2.78 -17.56
C LEU A 102 9.96 -3.13 -16.63
N SER A 103 9.73 -4.39 -16.26
CA SER A 103 8.64 -4.73 -15.35
C SER A 103 8.94 -4.25 -13.93
N GLN A 104 10.20 -4.25 -13.51
CA GLN A 104 10.62 -3.67 -12.24
C GLN A 104 10.48 -2.14 -12.25
N ILE A 105 10.92 -1.49 -13.33
CA ILE A 105 10.80 -0.03 -13.49
C ILE A 105 9.33 0.40 -13.50
N LEU A 106 8.47 -0.30 -14.22
CA LEU A 106 7.03 0.00 -14.30
C LEU A 106 6.33 -0.22 -12.97
N ILE A 107 6.68 -1.27 -12.21
CA ILE A 107 6.17 -1.45 -10.86
C ILE A 107 6.64 -0.27 -10.01
N HIS A 108 7.95 -0.02 -9.88
CA HIS A 108 8.47 1.08 -9.06
C HIS A 108 7.91 2.47 -9.41
N ALA A 109 7.59 2.72 -10.69
CA ALA A 109 7.00 3.97 -11.14
C ALA A 109 5.46 4.06 -11.00
N ALA A 110 4.76 2.94 -10.91
CA ALA A 110 3.30 2.91 -10.84
C ALA A 110 2.76 3.54 -9.55
N GLY A 111 3.41 3.27 -8.41
CA GLY A 111 3.02 3.88 -7.14
C GLY A 111 3.15 5.42 -7.17
N PRO A 112 4.33 5.98 -7.46
CA PRO A 112 4.51 7.43 -7.60
C PRO A 112 3.59 8.05 -8.66
N GLY A 113 3.41 7.38 -9.80
CA GLY A 113 2.51 7.83 -10.87
C GLY A 113 1.05 7.95 -10.42
N ALA A 114 0.55 6.96 -9.67
CA ALA A 114 -0.81 6.99 -9.12
C ALA A 114 -0.98 8.11 -8.08
N SER A 115 0.02 8.32 -7.21
CA SER A 115 0.01 9.41 -6.23
C SER A 115 0.00 10.79 -6.90
N LEU A 116 0.76 10.98 -7.97
CA LEU A 116 0.78 12.25 -8.73
C LEU A 116 -0.53 12.49 -9.48
N ALA A 117 -1.13 11.45 -10.07
CA ALA A 117 -2.43 11.56 -10.74
C ALA A 117 -3.54 11.96 -9.77
N LEU A 118 -3.54 11.41 -8.54
CA LEU A 118 -4.48 11.81 -7.49
C LEU A 118 -4.28 13.27 -7.06
N ALA A 119 -3.03 13.72 -6.93
CA ALA A 119 -2.73 15.09 -6.51
C ALA A 119 -3.04 16.15 -7.61
N ALA A 120 -3.10 15.74 -8.88
CA ALA A 120 -3.36 16.62 -10.01
C ALA A 120 -4.85 16.72 -10.40
N GLY A 121 -5.73 15.94 -9.74
CA GLY A 121 -7.17 15.89 -10.00
C GLY A 121 -8.01 16.70 -9.02
#